data_AF-A0A1E4HZ78-F1
#
_entry.id   AF-A0A1E4HZ78-F1
#
_cell.length_a   1.000
_cell.length_b   1.000
_cell.length_c   1.000
_cell.angle_alpha   90.00
_cell.angle_beta   90.00
_cell.angle_gamma   90.00
#
_symmetry.space_group_name_H-M   'P 1'
#
loop_
_entity.id
_entity.type
_entity.pdbx_description
1 polymer ?
#
loop_
_entity_poly.entity_id
_entity_poly.type
_entity_poly.pdbx_seq_one_letter_code
_entity_poly.pdbx_strand_id
1 'polypeptide(L)'
;MSGTGRAGEAEPQRGIAQSDTLGVAGTILGIAGVVGGLFMPLSAWALGLAAVVLGIIARTRGAGGAWIAAVVVGALAIACGIVVQLVVLNQ
;
A
#
# COMPACT_ATOMS: atom_id res chain seq x y z
N MET A 1 -36.00 -35.22 7.11
CA MET A 1 -34.52 -35.30 7.30
C MET A 1 -33.92 -34.10 6.58
N SER A 2 -33.86 -32.95 7.25
CA SER A 2 -32.67 -32.39 7.90
C SER A 2 -31.47 -32.26 6.97
N GLY A 3 -31.18 -31.01 6.60
CA GLY A 3 -30.01 -30.60 5.84
C GLY A 3 -29.82 -29.09 5.97
N THR A 4 -29.91 -28.58 7.19
CA THR A 4 -29.51 -27.20 7.54
C THR A 4 -27.99 -27.10 7.40
N GLY A 5 -27.50 -26.95 6.17
CA GLY A 5 -26.14 -26.52 5.89
C GLY A 5 -25.98 -25.10 6.45
N ARG A 6 -25.04 -24.95 7.38
CA ARG A 6 -24.84 -23.74 8.17
C ARG A 6 -24.65 -22.49 7.28
N ALA A 7 -25.59 -21.56 7.37
CA ALA A 7 -25.47 -20.19 6.87
C ALA A 7 -24.49 -19.34 7.70
N GLY A 8 -23.31 -19.89 8.04
CA GLY A 8 -22.36 -19.27 8.96
C GLY A 8 -20.89 -19.57 8.70
N GLU A 9 -20.54 -20.27 7.61
CA GLU A 9 -19.16 -20.70 7.35
C GLU A 9 -18.43 -19.91 6.24
N ALA A 10 -19.08 -18.91 5.64
CA ALA A 10 -18.44 -18.01 4.67
C ALA A 10 -18.60 -16.56 5.14
N GLU A 11 -17.66 -16.04 5.95
CA GLU A 11 -17.24 -14.61 5.92
C GLU A 11 -16.16 -14.15 6.97
N PRO A 12 -15.21 -14.95 7.50
CA PRO A 12 -14.03 -14.35 8.15
C PRO A 12 -12.81 -14.25 7.22
N GLN A 13 -12.63 -15.26 6.37
CA GLN A 13 -11.38 -15.46 5.65
C GLN A 13 -11.23 -14.54 4.42
N ARG A 14 -12.34 -14.12 3.82
CA ARG A 14 -12.36 -13.14 2.71
C ARG A 14 -11.84 -11.77 3.15
N GLY A 15 -12.22 -11.31 4.35
CA GLY A 15 -11.78 -10.02 4.90
C GLY A 15 -10.28 -9.97 5.18
N ILE A 16 -9.70 -11.06 5.70
CA ILE A 16 -8.27 -11.18 5.99
C ILE A 16 -7.45 -11.33 4.70
N ALA A 17 -7.89 -12.17 3.75
CA ALA A 17 -7.20 -12.29 2.46
C ALA A 17 -7.22 -10.98 1.66
N GLN A 18 -8.31 -10.21 1.76
CA GLN A 18 -8.42 -8.91 1.11
C GLN A 18 -7.56 -7.83 1.80
N SER A 19 -7.35 -7.90 3.11
CA SER A 19 -6.50 -6.95 3.83
C SER A 19 -5.00 -7.17 3.53
N ASP A 20 -4.54 -8.42 3.43
CA ASP A 20 -3.18 -8.74 2.98
C ASP A 20 -2.96 -8.31 1.52
N THR A 21 -3.94 -8.51 0.64
CA THR A 21 -3.86 -8.06 -0.77
C THR A 21 -3.70 -6.54 -0.87
N LEU A 22 -4.39 -5.77 -0.02
CA LEU A 22 -4.26 -4.31 0.03
C LEU A 22 -2.88 -3.87 0.52
N GLY A 23 -2.30 -4.57 1.50
CA GLY A 23 -0.93 -4.32 1.96
C GLY A 23 0.11 -4.58 0.87
N VAL A 24 -0.02 -5.69 0.14
CA VAL A 24 0.86 -6.02 -0.99
C VAL A 24 0.71 -5.00 -2.13
N ALA A 25 -0.52 -4.65 -2.49
CA ALA A 25 -0.80 -3.66 -3.53
C ALA A 25 -0.23 -2.28 -3.17
N GLY A 26 -0.38 -1.84 -1.92
CA GLY A 26 0.23 -0.61 -1.42
C GLY A 26 1.75 -0.64 -1.51
N THR A 27 2.37 -1.78 -1.21
CA THR A 27 3.82 -1.95 -1.31
C THR A 27 4.30 -1.85 -2.77
N ILE A 28 3.60 -2.50 -3.71
CA ILE A 28 3.93 -2.44 -5.15
C ILE A 28 3.79 -1.01 -5.68
N LEU A 29 2.72 -0.30 -5.30
CA LEU A 29 2.53 1.10 -5.66
C LEU A 29 3.63 2.00 -5.08
N GLY A 30 4.05 1.73 -3.84
CA GLY A 30 5.17 2.43 -3.22
C GLY A 30 6.47 2.24 -4.01
N ILE A 31 6.79 1.01 -4.42
CA ILE A 31 7.97 0.72 -5.25
C ILE A 31 7.87 1.43 -6.60
N ALA A 32 6.70 1.37 -7.25
CA ALA A 32 6.46 2.09 -8.49
C ALA A 32 6.63 3.61 -8.32
N GLY A 33 6.23 4.16 -7.17
CA GLY A 33 6.46 5.55 -6.80
C GLY A 33 7.94 5.91 -6.62
N VAL A 34 8.73 5.04 -6.01
CA VAL A 34 10.19 5.23 -5.89
C VAL A 34 10.84 5.27 -7.28
N VAL A 35 10.52 4.30 -8.14
CA VAL A 35 11.11 4.18 -9.48
C VAL A 35 10.63 5.31 -10.39
N GLY A 36 9.32 5.59 -10.40
CA GLY A 36 8.74 6.68 -11.17
C GLY A 36 9.22 8.06 -10.71
N GLY A 37 9.43 8.22 -9.40
CA GLY A 37 9.93 9.45 -8.78
C GLY A 37 11.29 9.89 -9.27
N LEU A 38 12.13 8.95 -9.74
CA LEU A 38 13.42 9.25 -10.35
C LEU A 38 13.29 9.99 -11.69
N PHE A 39 12.20 9.76 -12.44
CA PHE A 39 11.96 10.37 -13.74
C PHE A 39 10.96 11.54 -13.68
N MET A 40 9.95 11.44 -12.82
CA MET A 40 8.93 12.45 -12.61
C MET A 40 8.64 12.59 -11.11
N PRO A 41 9.10 13.66 -10.45
CA PRO A 41 8.91 13.86 -9.01
C PRO A 41 7.43 13.76 -8.59
N LEU A 42 6.52 14.27 -9.42
CA LEU A 42 5.07 14.26 -9.18
C LEU A 42 4.51 12.83 -9.00
N SER A 43 5.08 11.84 -9.71
CA SER A 43 4.64 10.44 -9.60
C SER A 43 5.01 9.82 -8.25
N ALA A 44 6.15 10.24 -7.67
CA ALA A 44 6.59 9.82 -6.34
C ALA A 44 5.59 10.26 -5.26
N TRP A 45 5.07 11.49 -5.36
CA TRP A 45 4.08 12.02 -4.45
C TRP A 45 2.75 11.27 -4.55
N ALA A 46 2.21 11.12 -5.77
CA ALA A 46 0.92 10.47 -5.98
C ALA A 46 0.93 8.99 -5.56
N LEU A 47 1.95 8.24 -5.99
CA LEU A 47 2.07 6.81 -5.70
C LEU A 47 2.53 6.56 -4.26
N GLY A 48 3.41 7.39 -3.71
CA GLY A 48 3.84 7.32 -2.32
C GLY A 48 2.69 7.57 -1.34
N LEU A 49 1.86 8.58 -1.59
CA LEU A 49 0.65 8.82 -0.79
C LEU A 49 -0.37 7.69 -0.93
N ALA A 50 -0.59 7.18 -2.15
CA ALA A 50 -1.49 6.04 -2.37
C ALA A 50 -1.02 4.80 -1.60
N ALA A 51 0.29 4.51 -1.58
CA ALA A 51 0.88 3.42 -0.83
C ALA A 51 0.67 3.57 0.68
N VAL A 52 0.88 4.77 1.23
CA VAL A 52 0.64 5.06 2.66
C VAL A 52 -0.84 4.88 3.02
N VAL A 53 -1.76 5.41 2.20
CA VAL A 53 -3.21 5.30 2.44
C VAL A 53 -3.65 3.84 2.38
N LEU A 54 -3.20 3.07 1.38
CA LEU A 54 -3.49 1.64 1.28
C LEU A 54 -2.92 0.85 2.45
N GLY A 55 -1.72 1.19 2.93
CA GLY A 55 -1.14 0.62 4.14
C GLY A 55 -1.99 0.89 5.38
N ILE A 56 -2.43 2.14 5.58
CA ILE A 56 -3.30 2.50 6.71
C ILE A 56 -4.65 1.76 6.64
N ILE A 57 -5.25 1.65 5.45
CA ILE A 57 -6.50 0.90 5.23
C ILE A 57 -6.29 -0.60 5.48
N ALA A 58 -5.14 -1.16 5.10
CA ALA A 58 -4.80 -2.56 5.39
C ALA A 58 -4.72 -2.79 6.91
N ARG A 59 -4.12 -1.85 7.67
CA ARG A 59 -4.08 -1.90 9.13
C ARG A 59 -5.48 -1.89 9.75
N THR A 60 -6.36 -1.00 9.31
CA THR A 60 -7.73 -0.91 9.87
C THR A 60 -8.58 -2.14 9.55
N ARG A 61 -8.19 -2.92 8.54
CA ARG A 61 -8.81 -4.20 8.16
C ARG A 61 -8.11 -5.43 8.76
N GLY A 62 -7.19 -5.23 9.71
CA GLY A 62 -6.51 -6.32 10.42
C GLY A 62 -5.46 -7.06 9.59
N ALA A 63 -4.91 -6.44 8.53
CA ALA A 63 -3.75 -7.00 7.84
C ALA A 63 -2.58 -7.16 8.81
N GLY A 64 -1.81 -8.24 8.64
CA GLY A 64 -0.61 -8.50 9.43
C GLY A 64 0.53 -7.53 9.10
N GLY A 65 1.79 -7.93 9.26
CA GLY A 65 2.96 -7.05 9.08
C GLY A 65 3.08 -6.35 7.70
N ALA A 66 2.30 -6.74 6.70
CA ALA A 66 2.28 -6.16 5.36
C ALA A 66 1.91 -4.66 5.32
N TRP A 67 1.09 -4.17 6.26
CA TRP A 67 0.72 -2.74 6.28
C TRP A 67 1.93 -1.83 6.60
N ILE A 68 2.86 -2.31 7.43
CA ILE A 68 4.08 -1.59 7.79
C ILE A 68 4.98 -1.45 6.56
N ALA A 69 5.13 -2.53 5.79
CA ALA A 69 5.91 -2.51 4.55
C ALA A 69 5.36 -1.46 3.55
N ALA A 70 4.04 -1.43 3.35
CA ALA A 70 3.41 -0.44 2.45
C ALA A 70 3.66 1.00 2.90
N VAL A 71 3.55 1.29 4.21
CA VAL A 71 3.80 2.62 4.77
C VAL A 71 5.27 3.02 4.66
N VAL A 72 6.19 2.11 5.00
CA VAL A 72 7.65 2.38 4.93
C VAL A 72 8.08 2.64 3.49
N VAL A 73 7.63 1.81 2.55
CA VAL A 73 7.95 2.00 1.12
C VAL A 73 7.31 3.27 0.58
N GLY A 74 6.07 3.59 0.97
CA GLY A 74 5.43 4.86 0.60
C GLY A 74 6.19 6.09 1.11
N ALA A 75 6.70 6.05 2.34
CA ALA A 75 7.54 7.11 2.90
C ALA A 75 8.86 7.27 2.13
N LEU A 76 9.50 6.16 1.75
CA LEU A 76 10.72 6.17 0.92
C LEU A 76 10.46 6.75 -0.48
N ALA A 77 9.31 6.46 -1.08
CA ALA A 77 8.91 7.05 -2.37
C ALA A 77 8.82 8.57 -2.29
N ILE A 78 8.17 9.10 -1.24
CA ILE A 78 8.05 10.53 -1.01
C ILE A 78 9.43 11.16 -0.77
N ALA A 79 10.27 10.55 0.07
CA ALA A 79 11.63 11.01 0.32
C ALA A 79 12.47 11.07 -0.96
N CYS A 80 12.37 10.03 -1.81
CA CYS A 80 13.04 9.99 -3.12
C CYS A 80 12.58 11.15 -4.02
N GLY A 81 11.26 11.39 -4.10
CA GLY A 81 10.70 12.51 -4.86
C GLY A 81 11.21 13.87 -4.38
N ILE A 82 11.31 14.08 -3.06
CA ILE A 82 11.87 15.31 -2.47
C ILE A 82 13.34 15.47 -2.86
N VAL A 83 14.15 14.42 -2.74
CA VAL A 83 15.59 14.46 -3.07
C VAL A 83 15.79 14.80 -4.56
N VAL A 84 15.07 14.14 -5.46
CA VAL A 84 15.16 14.41 -6.91
C VAL A 84 14.75 15.85 -7.21
N GLN A 85 13.67 16.35 -6.60
CA GLN A 85 13.21 17.72 -6.78
C GLN A 85 14.23 18.75 -6.27
N LEU A 86 14.87 18.49 -5.13
CA LEU A 86 15.94 19.34 -4.60
C LEU A 86 17.17 19.35 -5.51
N VAL A 87 17.55 18.18 -6.06
CA VAL A 87 18.65 18.09 -7.03
C VAL A 87 18.34 18.89 -8.29
N VAL A 88 17.12 18.77 -8.83
CA VAL A 88 16.70 19.51 -10.05
C VAL A 88 16.63 21.01 -9.80
N LEU A 89 16.17 21.46 -8.63
CA LEU A 89 16.07 22.89 -8.30
C LEU A 89 17.42 23.54 -7.98
N ASN A 90 18.43 22.74 -7.62
CA ASN A 90 19.78 23.21 -7.28
C ASN A 90 20.77 23.10 -8.46
N GLN A 91 20.27 22.79 -9.66
CA GLN A 91 21.00 22.82 -10.93
C GLN A 91 20.67 24.09 -11.70
#